data_AF-A0A2C9KWP0-F1
#
_entry.id   AF-A0A2C9KWP0-F1
#
_cell.length_a   1.000
_cell.length_b   1.000
_cell.length_c   1.000
_cell.angle_alpha   90.00
_cell.angle_beta   90.00
_cell.angle_gamma   90.00
#
_symmetry.space_group_name_H-M   'P 1'
#
loop_
_entity.id
_entity.type
_entity.pdbx_description
1 polymer ?
#
loop_
_entity_poly.entity_id
_entity_poly.type
_entity_poly.pdbx_seq_one_letter_code
_entity_poly.pdbx_strand_id
1 'polypeptide(L)'
;MKCNQLKAELQKAVEANTTLATVLPADFQCIVADDVFSCLELIESDQADLINLDSGLGYFAGRQHNMMPIMAEKYDTASQFHCEDAPLEFCGQLLR
;
A
#
# COMPACT_ATOMS: atom_id res chain seq x y z
N MET A 1 -9.40 0.56 -3.77
CA MET A 1 -9.78 -0.87 -3.92
C MET A 1 -8.64 -1.83 -3.50
N LYS A 2 -7.36 -1.45 -3.71
CA LYS A 2 -6.21 -2.33 -3.48
C LYS A 2 -5.97 -2.71 -2.00
N CYS A 3 -6.35 -1.88 -1.02
CA CYS A 3 -6.17 -2.23 0.40
C CYS A 3 -6.94 -3.48 0.79
N ASN A 4 -8.21 -3.60 0.38
CA ASN A 4 -9.03 -4.76 0.73
C ASN A 4 -8.45 -6.07 0.19
N GLN A 5 -7.82 -6.03 -0.99
CA GLN A 5 -7.14 -7.19 -1.57
C GLN A 5 -5.90 -7.54 -0.76
N LEU A 6 -5.03 -6.56 -0.46
CA LEU A 6 -3.84 -6.78 0.36
C LEU A 6 -4.19 -7.32 1.75
N LYS A 7 -5.20 -6.74 2.41
CA LYS A 7 -5.75 -7.20 3.69
C LYS A 7 -6.13 -8.68 3.62
N ALA A 8 -6.93 -9.07 2.63
CA ALA A 8 -7.40 -10.44 2.51
C ALA A 8 -6.26 -11.45 2.32
N GLU A 9 -5.26 -11.12 1.52
CA GLU A 9 -4.10 -11.99 1.29
C GLU A 9 -3.18 -12.07 2.51
N LEU A 10 -2.95 -10.95 3.20
CA LEU A 10 -2.16 -10.95 4.43
C LEU A 10 -2.85 -11.73 5.55
N GLN A 11 -4.17 -11.59 5.72
CA GLN A 11 -4.93 -12.37 6.70
C GLN A 11 -4.81 -13.88 6.44
N LYS A 12 -5.01 -14.32 5.19
CA LYS A 12 -4.81 -15.73 4.81
C LYS A 12 -3.39 -16.21 5.12
N ALA A 13 -2.38 -15.39 4.84
CA ALA A 13 -0.98 -15.76 5.10
C ALA A 13 -0.68 -15.88 6.60
N VAL A 14 -1.21 -14.97 7.41
CA VAL A 14 -1.07 -15.00 8.87
C VAL A 14 -1.76 -16.23 9.47
N GLU A 15 -2.97 -16.55 9.01
CA GLU A 15 -3.71 -17.73 9.46
C GLU A 15 -3.02 -19.04 9.09
N ALA A 16 -2.38 -19.10 7.91
CA ALA A 16 -1.71 -20.30 7.43
C ALA A 16 -0.31 -20.53 8.05
N ASN A 17 0.31 -19.50 8.64
CA ASN A 17 1.68 -19.58 9.14
C ASN A 17 1.80 -19.03 10.57
N THR A 18 1.99 -19.94 11.53
CA THR A 18 2.12 -19.60 12.96
C THR A 18 3.34 -18.73 13.27
N THR A 19 4.40 -18.77 12.46
CA THR A 19 5.56 -17.88 12.61
C THR A 19 5.23 -16.47 12.15
N LEU A 20 4.37 -16.33 11.15
CA LEU A 20 3.93 -15.02 10.68
C LEU A 20 2.98 -14.37 11.68
N ALA A 21 2.13 -15.18 12.32
CA ALA A 21 1.22 -14.73 13.38
C ALA A 21 1.92 -14.19 14.64
N THR A 22 3.21 -14.47 14.85
CA THR A 22 3.98 -13.88 15.96
C THR A 22 4.65 -12.55 15.59
N VAL A 23 4.71 -12.20 14.30
CA VAL A 23 5.43 -11.02 13.80
C VAL A 23 4.47 -9.97 13.22
N LEU A 24 3.34 -10.39 12.67
CA LEU A 24 2.33 -9.53 12.07
C LEU A 24 1.08 -9.40 12.95
N PRO A 25 0.36 -8.27 12.87
CA PRO A 25 -0.92 -8.12 13.53
C PRO A 25 -1.95 -9.10 12.96
N ALA A 26 -2.85 -9.57 13.83
CA ALA A 26 -3.92 -10.49 13.44
C ALA A 26 -5.09 -9.79 12.73
N ASP A 27 -5.27 -8.49 12.96
CA ASP A 27 -6.35 -7.70 12.36
C ASP A 27 -5.77 -6.52 11.59
N PHE A 28 -5.80 -6.63 10.27
CA PHE A 28 -5.43 -5.54 9.38
C PHE A 28 -6.67 -4.69 9.07
N GLN A 29 -6.53 -3.37 9.03
CA GLN A 29 -7.64 -2.45 8.78
C GLN A 29 -7.37 -1.57 7.57
N CYS A 30 -8.42 -1.30 6.79
CA CYS A 30 -8.32 -0.37 5.68
C CYS A 30 -8.76 1.02 6.12
N ILE A 31 -7.85 1.97 6.09
CA ILE A 31 -8.11 3.38 6.41
C ILE A 31 -8.28 4.16 5.11
N VAL A 32 -9.24 5.08 5.10
CA VAL A 32 -9.57 5.95 3.96
C VAL A 32 -9.23 7.38 4.35
N ALA A 33 -8.63 8.12 3.42
CA ALA A 33 -8.45 9.57 3.51
C ALA A 33 -8.98 10.23 2.24
N ASP A 34 -9.06 11.57 2.27
CA ASP A 34 -9.64 12.35 1.18
C ASP A 34 -8.80 12.26 -0.11
N ASP A 35 -7.48 12.18 0.02
CA ASP A 35 -6.54 12.09 -1.08
C ASP A 35 -5.23 11.36 -0.68
N VAL A 36 -4.32 11.23 -1.64
CA VAL A 36 -3.04 10.52 -1.43
C VAL A 36 -2.13 11.25 -0.44
N PHE A 37 -2.04 12.58 -0.49
CA PHE A 37 -1.21 13.36 0.42
C PHE A 37 -1.75 13.26 1.85
N SER A 38 -3.07 13.34 2.01
CA SER A 38 -3.72 13.05 3.30
C SER A 38 -3.38 11.64 3.80
N CYS A 39 -3.25 10.64 2.92
CA CYS A 39 -2.79 9.31 3.33
C CYS A 39 -1.31 9.28 3.76
N LEU A 40 -0.45 10.09 3.13
CA LEU A 40 0.96 10.19 3.53
C LEU A 40 1.08 10.80 4.93
N GLU A 41 0.31 11.85 5.21
CA GLU A 41 0.26 12.48 6.54
C GLU A 41 -0.24 11.51 7.63
N LEU A 42 -1.20 10.63 7.30
CA LEU A 42 -1.66 9.59 8.23
C LEU A 42 -0.57 8.58 8.57
N ILE A 43 0.29 8.20 7.63
CA ILE A 43 1.43 7.33 7.93
C ILE A 43 2.49 8.08 8.74
N GLU A 44 2.82 9.31 8.37
CA GLU A 44 3.80 10.12 9.10
C GLU A 44 3.38 10.39 10.55
N SER A 45 2.07 10.42 10.82
CA SER A 45 1.50 10.59 12.16
C SER A 45 1.19 9.27 12.90
N ASP A 46 1.71 8.13 12.45
CA ASP A 46 1.49 6.79 13.02
C ASP A 46 0.00 6.40 13.11
N GLN A 47 -0.83 6.96 12.22
CA GLN A 47 -2.25 6.64 12.11
C GLN A 47 -2.54 5.54 11.09
N ALA A 48 -1.58 5.22 10.21
CA ALA A 48 -1.61 4.10 9.26
C ALA A 48 -0.18 3.58 9.00
N ASP A 49 -0.04 2.37 8.47
CA ASP A 49 1.27 1.71 8.33
C ASP A 49 1.72 1.55 6.88
N LEU A 50 0.80 1.27 5.95
CA LEU A 50 1.14 1.00 4.56
C LEU A 50 0.23 1.73 3.59
N ILE A 51 0.83 2.31 2.56
CA ILE A 51 0.15 2.80 1.35
C ILE A 51 0.79 2.17 0.12
N ASN A 52 -0.02 1.98 -0.91
CA ASN A 52 0.46 1.64 -2.24
C ASN A 52 0.51 2.90 -3.10
N LEU A 53 1.66 3.19 -3.71
CA LEU A 53 1.92 4.40 -4.47
C LEU A 53 2.57 4.07 -5.81
N ASP A 54 2.20 4.82 -6.84
CA ASP A 54 2.95 4.85 -8.10
C ASP A 54 4.34 5.48 -7.88
N SER A 55 5.27 5.21 -8.79
CA SER A 55 6.68 5.59 -8.64
C SER A 55 6.90 7.09 -8.41
N GLY A 56 6.13 7.97 -9.06
CA GLY A 56 6.22 9.42 -8.87
C GLY A 56 5.81 9.87 -7.45
N LEU A 57 4.72 9.31 -6.93
CA LEU A 57 4.26 9.56 -5.57
C LEU A 57 5.15 8.89 -4.53
N GLY A 58 5.72 7.72 -4.83
CA GLY A 58 6.72 7.06 -4.00
C GLY A 58 7.99 7.89 -3.84
N TYR A 59 8.47 8.52 -4.92
CA TYR A 59 9.59 9.47 -4.85
C TYR A 59 9.25 10.68 -3.96
N PHE A 60 8.05 11.25 -4.12
CA PHE A 60 7.59 12.35 -3.27
C PHE A 60 7.51 11.95 -1.79
N ALA A 61 6.91 10.79 -1.49
CA ALA A 61 6.78 10.25 -0.15
C ALA A 61 8.15 10.06 0.53
N GLY A 62 9.14 9.52 -0.18
CA GLY A 62 10.50 9.39 0.35
C GLY A 62 11.21 10.73 0.55
N ARG A 63 10.93 11.73 -0.30
CA ARG A 63 11.58 13.05 -0.22
C ARG A 63 10.97 13.98 0.83
N GLN A 64 9.66 13.92 1.05
CA GLN A 64 8.94 14.86 1.92
C GLN A 64 8.52 14.24 3.25
N HIS A 65 8.26 12.93 3.29
CA HIS A 65 7.75 12.23 4.47
C HIS A 65 8.72 11.15 4.99
N ASN A 66 9.95 11.10 4.46
CA ASN A 66 10.98 10.10 4.82
C ASN A 66 10.53 8.64 4.75
N MET A 67 9.53 8.35 3.90
CA MET A 67 9.02 6.99 3.73
C MET A 67 9.97 6.15 2.89
N MET A 68 9.97 4.83 3.12
CA MET A 68 10.77 3.89 2.33
C MET A 68 9.88 2.85 1.64
N PRO A 69 10.11 2.54 0.35
CA PRO A 69 9.41 1.45 -0.31
C PRO A 69 9.90 0.10 0.24
N ILE A 70 8.98 -0.70 0.78
CA ILE A 70 9.29 -2.04 1.31
C ILE A 70 8.81 -3.19 0.43
N MET A 71 7.88 -2.91 -0.49
CA MET A 71 7.26 -3.88 -1.40
C MET A 71 6.97 -3.21 -2.75
N ALA A 72 6.88 -4.00 -3.82
CA ALA A 72 6.52 -3.55 -5.16
C ALA A 72 5.40 -4.43 -5.73
N GLU A 73 4.50 -3.81 -6.51
CA GLU A 73 3.48 -4.57 -7.25
C GLU A 73 4.16 -5.44 -8.31
N LYS A 74 3.79 -6.73 -8.34
CA LYS A 74 4.19 -7.63 -9.41
C LYS A 74 3.11 -7.61 -10.50
N TYR A 75 3.40 -6.93 -11.60
CA TYR A 75 2.57 -6.99 -12.81
C TYR A 75 2.91 -8.24 -13.61
N ASP A 76 1.90 -8.95 -14.12
CA ASP A 76 2.12 -10.12 -14.96
C ASP A 76 2.58 -9.69 -16.37
N THR A 77 3.61 -10.32 -16.92
CA THR A 77 4.37 -9.83 -18.09
C THR A 77 3.66 -10.03 -19.43
N ALA A 78 2.38 -10.43 -19.44
CA ALA A 78 1.63 -10.71 -20.66
C ALA A 78 1.12 -9.45 -21.40
N SER A 79 1.37 -8.25 -20.87
CA SER A 79 1.06 -7.01 -21.56
C SER A 79 2.22 -6.03 -21.39
N GLN A 80 3.04 -5.94 -22.45
CA GLN A 80 3.90 -4.79 -22.69
C GLN A 80 3.01 -3.55 -22.82
N PHE A 81 2.67 -2.92 -21.70
CA PHE A 81 2.07 -1.60 -21.70
C PHE A 81 3.17 -0.58 -21.99
N HIS A 82 3.09 0.06 -23.16
CA HIS A 82 3.79 1.30 -23.45
C HIS A 82 3.27 2.40 -22.51
N CYS A 83 4.16 3.27 -22.04
CA CYS A 83 3.91 4.24 -20.95
C CYS A 83 2.92 5.38 -21.26
N GLU A 84 2.12 5.32 -22.32
CA GLU A 84 1.30 6.45 -22.78
C GLU A 84 -0.16 6.47 -22.28
N ASP A 85 -0.67 5.40 -21.65
CA ASP A 85 -2.13 5.25 -21.41
C ASP A 85 -2.57 4.98 -19.94
N ALA A 86 -1.80 5.34 -18.90
CA ALA A 86 -2.27 5.14 -17.53
C ALA A 86 -3.20 6.31 -17.07
N PRO A 87 -4.49 6.05 -16.76
CA PRO A 87 -5.35 7.07 -16.18
C PRO A 87 -4.94 7.35 -14.74
N LEU A 88 -4.78 8.63 -14.42
CA LEU A 88 -4.55 9.17 -13.08
C LEU A 88 -5.83 9.06 -12.24
N GLU A 89 -6.14 7.89 -11.69
CA GLU A 89 -7.11 7.78 -10.60
C GLU A 89 -6.67 6.74 -9.56
N PHE A 90 -6.11 7.21 -8.45
CA PHE A 90 -6.02 6.42 -7.23
C PHE A 90 -6.32 7.29 -6.00
N CYS A 91 -7.55 7.18 -5.49
CA CYS A 91 -7.85 7.50 -4.10
C CYS A 91 -7.17 6.44 -3.21
N GLY A 92 -6.33 6.89 -2.28
CA GLY A 92 -5.51 6.02 -1.44
C GLY A 92 -6.34 5.25 -0.42
N GLN A 93 -6.07 3.95 -0.29
CA GLN A 93 -6.52 3.17 0.86
C GLN A 93 -5.28 2.61 1.54
N LEU A 94 -5.25 2.73 2.85
CA LEU A 94 -4.12 2.44 3.72
C LEU A 94 -4.34 1.15 4.49
N LEU A 95 -3.29 0.39 4.77
CA LEU A 95 -3.33 -0.69 5.76
C LEU A 95 -2.84 -0.17 7.11
N ARG A 96 -3.57 -0.54 8.17
CA ARG A 96 -3.11 -0.54 9.56
C ARG A 96 -3.19 -1.97 10.11
#